data_AF-A0A317I8Q2-F1
#
_entry.id   AF-A0A317I8Q2-F1
#
_cell.length_a   1.000
_cell.length_b   1.000
_cell.length_c   1.000
_cell.angle_alpha   90.00
_cell.angle_beta   90.00
_cell.angle_gamma   90.00
#
_symmetry.space_group_name_H-M   'P 1'
#
loop_
_entity.id
_entity.type
_entity.pdbx_description
1 polymer ?
#
loop_
_entity_poly.entity_id
_entity_poly.type
_entity_poly.pdbx_seq_one_letter_code
_entity_poly.pdbx_strand_id
1 'polypeptide(L)'
;MIMLLHWLSSKGPLILLAHELLASWGGSDTEDYDRACRVKDYLGAIEVGSACGLILGDEPLMICWSEISEKTGTVVRWRQAENETAMINSLIEIPKSIWASLSAQSLQPNS
;
A
#
# COMPACT_ATOMS: atom_id res chain seq x y z
N MET A 1 -1.22 20.74 -14.65
CA MET A 1 -0.81 20.47 -13.26
C MET A 1 0.03 19.21 -13.30
N ILE A 2 1.32 19.30 -12.98
CA ILE A 2 2.21 18.13 -13.00
C ILE A 2 2.03 17.41 -11.66
N MET A 3 1.58 16.15 -11.68
CA MET A 3 1.62 15.30 -10.49
C MET A 3 3.05 14.81 -10.33
N LEU A 4 3.75 15.28 -9.30
CA LEU A 4 5.05 14.74 -8.92
C LEU A 4 4.82 13.64 -7.88
N LEU A 5 5.02 12.39 -8.30
CA LEU A 5 4.95 11.24 -7.40
C LEU A 5 6.35 10.95 -6.87
N HIS A 6 6.44 10.70 -5.56
CA HIS A 6 7.68 10.28 -4.93
C HIS A 6 7.73 8.75 -4.87
N TRP A 7 8.53 8.16 -5.76
CA TRP A 7 8.70 6.71 -5.79
C TRP A 7 9.74 6.23 -4.80
N LEU A 8 9.37 5.19 -4.06
CA LEU A 8 10.24 4.41 -3.21
C LEU A 8 10.55 3.08 -3.90
N SER A 9 11.79 2.63 -3.75
CA SER A 9 12.21 1.28 -4.15
C SER A 9 12.48 0.44 -2.91
N SER A 10 12.21 -0.86 -2.99
CA SER A 10 12.47 -1.82 -1.92
C SER A 10 13.24 -3.01 -2.47
N LYS A 11 13.90 -3.76 -1.58
CA LYS A 11 14.61 -5.00 -1.92
C LYS A 11 13.83 -6.26 -1.52
N GLY A 12 12.61 -6.10 -1.02
CA GLY A 12 11.80 -7.18 -0.46
C GLY A 12 10.35 -6.72 -0.24
N PRO A 13 9.51 -7.55 0.41
CA PRO A 13 8.11 -7.24 0.63
C PRO A 13 7.95 -5.95 1.43
N LEU A 14 6.98 -5.13 1.02
CA LEU A 14 6.62 -3.89 1.71
C LEU A 14 5.45 -4.16 2.65
N ILE A 15 5.46 -3.55 3.83
CA ILE A 15 4.37 -3.67 4.80
C ILE A 15 3.71 -2.31 5.04
N LEU A 16 2.38 -2.30 5.05
CA LEU A 16 1.57 -1.20 5.53
C LEU A 16 1.13 -1.53 6.97
N LEU A 17 1.46 -0.64 7.90
CA LEU A 17 1.16 -0.78 9.32
C LEU A 17 0.46 0.48 9.84
N ALA A 18 -0.48 0.27 10.76
CA ALA A 18 -0.91 1.33 11.65
C ALA A 18 0.29 1.78 12.51
N HIS A 19 0.40 3.08 12.76
CA HIS A 19 1.56 3.66 13.43
C HIS A 19 1.79 3.06 14.83
N GLU A 20 0.71 2.70 15.53
CA GLU A 20 0.73 2.11 16.87
C GLU A 20 1.38 0.72 16.90
N LEU A 21 1.42 0.02 15.77
CA LEU A 21 2.02 -1.31 15.64
C LEU A 21 3.51 -1.26 15.33
N LEU A 22 4.08 -0.08 15.03
CA LEU A 22 5.47 0.05 14.59
C LEU A 22 6.47 -0.51 15.62
N ALA A 23 6.20 -0.32 16.91
CA ALA A 23 7.04 -0.86 17.98
C ALA A 23 7.00 -2.40 18.08
N SER A 24 6.01 -3.06 17.45
CA SER A 24 5.88 -4.51 17.38
C SER A 24 6.46 -5.11 16.10
N TRP A 25 7.06 -4.29 15.23
CA TRP A 25 7.69 -4.72 13.98
C TRP A 25 9.22 -4.57 14.06
N GLY A 26 9.91 -5.70 14.15
CA GLY A 26 11.37 -5.78 14.24
C GLY A 26 12.11 -5.55 12.92
N GLY A 27 11.43 -5.61 11.78
CA GLY A 27 12.00 -5.30 10.47
C GLY A 27 12.85 -6.42 9.85
N SER A 28 13.76 -6.05 8.95
CA SER A 28 14.47 -6.97 8.05
C SER A 28 15.40 -7.97 8.74
N ASP A 29 15.91 -7.59 9.93
CA ASP A 29 16.96 -8.35 10.63
C ASP A 29 16.37 -9.32 11.66
N THR A 30 15.07 -9.60 11.56
CA THR A 30 14.30 -10.43 12.49
C THR A 30 13.38 -11.40 11.73
N GLU A 31 12.69 -12.30 12.45
CA GLU A 31 11.74 -13.25 11.87
C GLU A 31 10.55 -12.59 11.15
N ASP A 32 10.33 -11.29 11.39
CA ASP A 32 9.31 -10.50 10.70
C ASP A 32 9.54 -10.46 9.19
N TYR A 33 10.80 -10.39 8.76
CA TYR A 33 11.14 -10.44 7.34
C TYR A 33 10.76 -11.76 6.69
N ASP A 34 11.07 -12.88 7.36
CA ASP A 34 10.74 -14.21 6.88
C ASP A 34 9.23 -14.41 6.83
N ARG A 35 8.50 -13.89 7.83
CA ARG A 35 7.03 -13.89 7.84
C ARG A 35 6.45 -13.08 6.67
N ALA A 36 6.98 -11.89 6.40
CA ALA A 36 6.59 -11.09 5.25
C ALA A 36 6.87 -11.82 3.92
N CYS A 37 8.03 -12.45 3.78
CA CYS A 37 8.44 -13.16 2.56
C CYS A 37 7.60 -14.42 2.26
N ARG A 38 6.89 -14.96 3.26
CA ARG A 38 5.97 -16.10 3.07
C ARG A 38 4.67 -15.69 2.40
N VAL A 39 4.26 -14.42 2.51
CA VAL A 39 3.14 -13.90 1.73
C VAL A 39 3.56 -13.86 0.27
N LYS A 40 2.76 -14.49 -0.58
CA LYS A 40 2.96 -14.53 -2.03
C LYS A 40 1.89 -13.71 -2.74
N ASP A 41 2.13 -13.42 -4.01
CA ASP A 41 1.22 -12.70 -4.90
C ASP A 41 0.99 -11.23 -4.48
N TYR A 42 -0.23 -10.72 -4.63
CA TYR A 42 -0.49 -9.28 -4.64
C TYR A 42 -0.64 -8.63 -3.26
N LEU A 43 -1.24 -9.33 -2.29
CA LEU A 43 -1.59 -8.79 -0.97
C LEU A 43 -1.79 -9.92 0.05
N GLY A 44 -1.33 -9.72 1.29
CA GLY A 44 -1.68 -10.61 2.39
C GLY A 44 -1.65 -9.89 3.74
N ALA A 45 -2.47 -10.36 4.68
CA ALA A 45 -2.45 -9.88 6.05
C ALA A 45 -1.59 -10.79 6.92
N ILE A 46 -0.77 -10.20 7.79
CA ILE A 46 -0.02 -10.91 8.81
C ILE A 46 -0.29 -10.28 10.17
N GLU A 47 -0.31 -11.08 11.23
CA GLU A 47 -0.39 -10.57 12.60
C GLU A 47 0.85 -9.73 12.91
N VAL A 48 0.67 -8.58 13.57
CA VAL A 48 1.72 -7.71 14.08
C VAL A 48 1.23 -7.11 15.40
N GLY A 49 1.88 -7.45 16.51
CA GLY A 49 1.45 -7.03 17.84
C GLY A 49 0.02 -7.49 18.15
N SER A 50 -0.89 -6.54 18.40
CA SER A 50 -2.30 -6.81 18.72
C SER A 50 -3.26 -6.80 17.53
N ALA A 51 -2.76 -6.55 16.31
CA ALA A 51 -3.59 -6.42 15.11
C ALA A 51 -2.87 -6.99 13.87
N CYS A 52 -3.23 -6.53 12.67
CA CYS A 52 -2.65 -7.01 11.41
C CYS A 52 -1.93 -5.89 10.65
N GLY A 53 -0.83 -6.26 10.01
CA GLY A 53 -0.20 -5.50 8.93
C GLY A 53 -0.53 -6.09 7.56
N LEU A 54 -0.48 -5.25 6.53
CA LEU A 54 -0.70 -5.66 5.15
C LEU A 54 0.61 -5.72 4.38
N ILE A 55 0.98 -6.92 3.93
CA ILE A 55 2.09 -7.11 3.00
C ILE A 55 1.62 -6.77 1.59
N LEU A 56 2.25 -5.76 1.00
CA LEU A 56 1.97 -5.22 -0.32
C LEU A 56 2.77 -6.00 -1.38
N GLY A 57 2.43 -7.28 -1.49
CA GLY A 57 2.98 -8.28 -2.40
C GLY A 57 4.45 -8.64 -2.23
N ASP A 58 4.86 -9.66 -2.99
CA ASP A 58 6.16 -10.33 -2.85
C ASP A 58 7.25 -9.81 -3.81
N GLU A 59 6.86 -9.22 -4.94
CA GLU A 59 7.79 -8.60 -5.88
C GLU A 59 8.28 -7.21 -5.40
N PRO A 60 9.60 -6.92 -5.49
CA PRO A 60 10.18 -5.61 -5.17
C PRO A 60 9.84 -4.60 -6.27
N LEU A 61 8.62 -4.09 -6.23
CA LEU A 61 8.12 -3.09 -7.17
C LEU A 61 8.33 -1.67 -6.63
N MET A 62 8.39 -0.72 -7.56
CA MET A 62 8.33 0.71 -7.21
C MET A 62 6.96 1.02 -6.61
N ILE A 63 6.96 1.76 -5.50
CA ILE A 63 5.76 2.13 -4.76
C ILE A 63 5.70 3.64 -4.56
N CYS A 64 4.51 4.23 -4.60
CA CYS A 64 4.31 5.61 -4.14
C CYS A 64 2.95 5.77 -3.46
N TRP A 65 2.82 6.89 -2.75
CA TRP A 65 1.54 7.38 -2.26
C TRP A 65 0.98 8.41 -3.25
N SER A 66 -0.25 8.18 -3.72
CA SER A 66 -1.02 9.13 -4.52
C SER A 66 -2.12 9.73 -3.67
N GLU A 67 -2.00 11.01 -3.36
CA GLU A 67 -3.00 11.75 -2.58
C GLU A 67 -4.30 11.93 -3.38
N ILE A 68 -5.42 11.60 -2.74
CA ILE A 68 -6.78 11.90 -3.24
C ILE A 68 -7.37 13.07 -2.44
N SER A 69 -7.08 13.15 -1.14
CA SER A 69 -7.45 14.23 -0.22
C SER A 69 -6.40 14.35 0.89
N GLU A 70 -6.55 15.32 1.79
CA GLU A 70 -5.63 15.53 2.93
C GLU A 70 -5.46 14.30 3.84
N LYS A 71 -6.44 13.38 3.86
CA LYS A 71 -6.44 12.21 4.75
C LYS A 71 -6.63 10.89 4.01
N THR A 72 -6.69 10.91 2.68
CA THR A 72 -6.99 9.72 1.89
C THR A 72 -6.17 9.72 0.61
N GLY A 73 -5.73 8.55 0.23
CA GLY A 73 -4.97 8.36 -0.99
C GLY A 73 -4.89 6.90 -1.34
N THR A 74 -4.11 6.62 -2.36
CA THR A 74 -3.91 5.30 -2.92
C THR A 74 -2.43 4.95 -2.85
N VAL A 75 -2.14 3.75 -2.37
CA VAL A 75 -0.83 3.15 -2.53
C VAL A 75 -0.73 2.59 -3.95
N VAL A 76 0.15 3.16 -4.76
CA VAL A 76 0.35 2.74 -6.15
C VAL A 76 1.57 1.84 -6.22
N ARG A 77 1.41 0.65 -6.79
CA ARG A 77 2.51 -0.27 -7.09
C ARG A 77 2.70 -0.36 -8.60
N TRP A 78 3.86 0.03 -9.08
CA TRP A 78 4.15 0.01 -10.50
C TRP A 78 4.68 -1.36 -10.91
N ARG A 79 3.78 -2.19 -11.43
CA ARG A 79 4.14 -3.51 -11.97
C ARG A 79 4.57 -3.47 -13.43
N GLN A 80 3.82 -2.73 -14.26
CA GLN A 80 4.10 -2.60 -15.68
C GLN A 80 3.56 -1.27 -16.20
N ALA A 81 4.42 -0.50 -16.87
CA ALA A 81 4.10 0.58 -17.78
C ALA A 81 5.37 0.94 -18.56
N GLU A 82 5.24 1.55 -19.73
CA GLU A 82 6.38 1.91 -20.57
C GLU A 82 7.27 2.98 -19.93
N ASN A 83 6.66 3.90 -19.17
CA ASN A 83 7.31 5.01 -18.49
C ASN A 83 6.37 5.62 -17.44
N GLU A 84 6.89 6.58 -16.67
CA GLU A 84 6.16 7.19 -15.56
C GLU A 84 4.93 7.95 -16.04
N THR A 85 5.03 8.64 -17.18
CA THR A 85 3.91 9.36 -17.79
C THR A 85 2.76 8.41 -18.13
N ALA A 86 3.04 7.25 -18.72
CA ALA A 86 2.03 6.26 -19.04
C ALA A 86 1.33 5.73 -17.77
N MET A 87 2.10 5.47 -16.71
CA MET A 87 1.55 5.04 -15.42
C MET A 87 0.70 6.15 -14.76
N ILE A 88 1.15 7.40 -14.78
CA ILE A 88 0.42 8.56 -14.24
C ILE A 88 -0.91 8.74 -14.99
N ASN A 89 -0.91 8.59 -16.31
CA ASN A 89 -2.13 8.67 -17.11
C ASN A 89 -3.13 7.59 -16.68
N SER A 90 -2.69 6.33 -16.53
CA SER A 90 -3.54 5.25 -16.02
C SER A 90 -4.13 5.55 -14.64
N LEU A 91 -3.38 6.20 -13.76
CA LEU A 91 -3.83 6.59 -12.42
C LEU A 91 -4.92 7.66 -12.47
N ILE A 92 -4.80 8.65 -13.35
CA ILE A 92 -5.78 9.73 -13.55
C ILE A 92 -7.09 9.19 -14.12
N GLU A 93 -7.02 8.13 -14.93
CA GLU A 93 -8.19 7.48 -15.54
C GLU A 93 -9.01 6.66 -14.55
N ILE A 94 -8.47 6.30 -13.37
CA ILE A 94 -9.22 5.57 -12.35
C ILE A 94 -10.41 6.42 -11.87
N PRO A 95 -11.67 5.97 -12.06
CA PRO A 95 -12.83 6.74 -11.69
C PRO A 95 -12.82 7.12 -10.20
N LYS A 96 -12.94 8.42 -9.90
CA LYS A 96 -12.97 8.91 -8.51
C LYS A 96 -14.10 8.28 -7.67
N SER A 97 -15.15 7.80 -8.31
CA SER A 97 -16.28 7.11 -7.68
C SER A 97 -15.88 5.80 -6.99
N ILE A 98 -14.80 5.13 -7.42
CA ILE A 98 -14.26 3.94 -6.76
C ILE A 98 -13.86 4.27 -5.31
N TRP A 99 -13.37 5.49 -5.08
CA TRP A 99 -12.90 5.93 -3.76
C TRP A 99 -14.03 6.45 -2.87
N ALA A 100 -15.14 6.93 -3.46
CA ALA A 100 -16.29 7.47 -2.73
C ALA A 100 -17.15 6.38 -2.05
N SER A 101 -17.15 5.15 -2.57
CA SER A 101 -17.91 4.04 -1.99
C SER A 101 -17.24 3.46 -0.72
N LEU A 102 -15.92 3.61 -0.59
CA LEU A 102 -15.14 3.09 0.54
C LEU A 102 -15.28 3.95 1.81
N SER A 103 -15.45 5.27 1.66
CA SER A 103 -15.68 6.19 2.78
C SER A 103 -17.10 6.13 3.35
N ALA A 104 -18.08 5.62 2.59
CA ALA A 104 -19.46 5.48 3.03
C ALA A 104 -19.70 4.20 3.86
N GLN A 105 -18.92 3.15 3.66
CA GLN A 105 -19.11 1.86 4.35
C GLN A 105 -18.45 1.79 5.73
N SER A 106 -17.50 2.67 6.05
CA SER A 106 -16.80 2.69 7.35
C SER A 106 -17.51 3.47 8.47
N LEU A 107 -18.67 4.07 8.18
CA LEU A 107 -19.46 4.88 9.14
C LEU A 107 -20.82 4.27 9.51
N GLN A 108 -21.10 3.02 9.14
CA GLN A 108 -22.24 2.30 9.70
C GLN A 108 -21.71 1.43 10.86
N PRO A 109 -21.81 1.87 12.13
CA PRO A 109 -21.68 0.92 13.23
C PRO A 109 -22.76 -0.15 13.05
N ASN A 110 -22.35 -1.41 13.05
CA ASN A 110 -23.26 -2.55 13.00
C ASN A 110 -24.43 -2.32 13.97
N SER A 111 -25.64 -2.27 13.42
CA SER A 111 -26.90 -2.16 14.14
C SER A 111 -27.29 -3.45 14.86
#